data_AF-A0A9X1UJA0-F1
#
_entry.id   AF-A0A9X1UJA0-F1
#
_cell.length_a   1.000
_cell.length_b   1.000
_cell.length_c   1.000
_cell.angle_alpha   90.00
_cell.angle_beta   90.00
_cell.angle_gamma   90.00
#
_symmetry.space_group_name_H-M   'P 1'
#
loop_
_entity.id
_entity.type
_entity.pdbx_description
1 polymer ?
#
loop_
_entity_poly.entity_id
_entity_poly.type
_entity_poly.pdbx_seq_one_letter_code
_entity_poly.pdbx_strand_id
1 'polypeptide(L)'
;MRAVDILERAKTAARDHLAYARFVQESEVLHDNGDQDEQQKSAYSACWFELEIVNALALSEWESAGNPSDWAAAWNERYKRDAEELIANLCEILRQKKQ
;
A
#
# COMPACT_ATOMS: atom_id res chain seq x y z
N MET A 1 15.45 2.83 0.93
CA MET A 1 14.36 3.01 1.93
C MET A 1 14.41 1.81 2.86
N ARG A 2 14.11 1.98 4.15
CA ARG A 2 14.15 0.88 5.14
C ARG A 2 12.73 0.46 5.53
N ALA A 3 12.57 -0.76 6.03
CA ALA A 3 11.31 -1.28 6.55
C ALA A 3 10.66 -0.33 7.59
N VAL A 4 11.46 0.28 8.47
CA VAL A 4 10.96 1.24 9.46
C VAL A 4 10.28 2.46 8.83
N ASP A 5 10.78 2.92 7.68
CA ASP A 5 10.21 4.08 6.99
C ASP A 5 8.82 3.73 6.42
N ILE A 6 8.65 2.50 5.89
CA ILE A 6 7.36 1.99 5.42
C ILE A 6 6.38 1.80 6.58
N LEU A 7 6.83 1.26 7.71
CA LEU A 7 6.00 1.08 8.91
C LEU A 7 5.47 2.41 9.48
N GLU A 8 6.25 3.50 9.40
CA GLU A 8 5.78 4.82 9.82
C GLU A 8 4.75 5.39 8.84
N ARG A 9 4.98 5.26 7.53
CA ARG A 9 4.06 5.74 6.48
C ARG A 9 2.72 5.00 6.51
N ALA A 10 2.73 3.71 6.83
CA ALA A 10 1.55 2.87 6.94
C ALA A 10 0.48 3.46 7.87
N LYS A 11 0.88 4.17 8.94
CA LYS A 11 -0.04 4.77 9.92
C LYS A 11 -1.02 5.77 9.32
N THR A 12 -0.66 6.38 8.19
CA THR A 12 -1.47 7.39 7.50
C THR A 12 -1.81 7.02 6.06
N ALA A 13 -1.41 5.85 5.60
CA ALA A 13 -1.49 5.45 4.19
C ALA A 13 -2.93 5.30 3.70
N ALA A 14 -3.85 4.81 4.53
CA ALA A 14 -5.26 4.65 4.17
C ALA A 14 -6.12 5.92 4.36
N ARG A 15 -5.51 7.08 4.65
CA ARG A 15 -6.23 8.33 4.92
C ARG A 15 -7.10 8.76 3.74
N ASP A 16 -6.52 8.69 2.54
CA ASP A 16 -7.14 9.04 1.27
C ASP A 16 -6.39 8.31 0.13
N HIS A 17 -6.99 8.28 -1.06
CA HIS A 17 -6.44 7.59 -2.22
C HIS A 17 -5.05 8.11 -2.66
N LEU A 18 -4.74 9.39 -2.44
CA LEU A 18 -3.43 9.96 -2.80
C LEU A 18 -2.34 9.56 -1.79
N ALA A 19 -2.69 9.54 -0.50
CA ALA A 19 -1.82 9.02 0.55
C ALA A 19 -1.53 7.53 0.31
N TYR A 20 -2.53 6.79 -0.13
CA TYR A 20 -2.39 5.38 -0.48
C TYR A 20 -1.50 5.21 -1.71
N ALA A 21 -1.76 5.92 -2.81
CA ALA A 21 -0.92 5.87 -4.02
C ALA A 21 0.55 6.19 -3.73
N ARG A 22 0.82 7.22 -2.91
CA ARG A 22 2.16 7.54 -2.45
C ARG A 22 2.78 6.39 -1.64
N PHE A 23 2.01 5.79 -0.73
CA PHE A 23 2.48 4.65 0.06
C PHE A 23 2.86 3.46 -0.82
N VAL A 24 2.03 3.12 -1.81
CA VAL A 24 2.30 1.99 -2.70
C VAL A 24 3.58 2.23 -3.51
N GLN A 25 3.73 3.42 -4.12
CA GLN A 25 4.95 3.84 -4.81
C GLN A 25 6.18 3.79 -3.90
N GLU A 26 6.07 4.28 -2.67
CA GLU A 26 7.20 4.25 -1.73
C GLU A 26 7.52 2.79 -1.34
N SER A 27 6.53 1.94 -1.12
CA SER A 27 6.74 0.54 -0.79
C SER A 27 7.40 -0.29 -1.92
N GLU A 28 7.29 0.15 -3.18
CA GLU A 28 7.99 -0.45 -4.35
C GLU A 28 9.52 -0.35 -4.19
N VAL A 29 10.03 0.78 -3.70
CA VAL A 29 11.48 0.97 -3.53
C VAL A 29 12.07 -0.06 -2.55
N LEU A 30 11.31 -0.44 -1.52
CA LEU A 30 11.72 -1.48 -0.58
C LEU A 30 11.54 -2.89 -1.17
N HIS A 31 10.48 -3.12 -1.97
CA HIS A 31 10.27 -4.37 -2.69
C HIS A 31 11.46 -4.71 -3.61
N ASP A 32 11.93 -3.73 -4.37
CA ASP A 32 12.97 -3.94 -5.39
C ASP A 32 14.37 -4.03 -4.78
N ASN A 33 14.64 -3.29 -3.72
CA ASN A 33 15.98 -3.09 -3.14
C ASN A 33 16.14 -3.63 -1.71
N GLY A 34 15.18 -4.40 -1.21
CA GLY A 34 15.19 -4.91 0.17
C GLY A 34 16.15 -6.09 0.37
N ASP A 35 16.77 -6.17 1.55
CA ASP A 35 17.65 -7.28 1.97
C ASP A 35 16.87 -8.48 2.58
N GLN A 36 15.61 -8.64 2.16
CA GLN A 36 14.72 -9.73 2.60
C GLN A 36 15.23 -11.08 2.08
N ASP A 37 14.98 -12.16 2.80
CA ASP A 37 15.19 -13.50 2.25
C ASP A 37 14.10 -13.86 1.22
N GLU A 38 14.30 -14.96 0.49
CA GLU A 38 13.41 -15.37 -0.60
C GLU A 38 11.95 -15.54 -0.14
N GLN A 39 11.73 -16.09 1.05
CA GLN A 39 10.39 -16.33 1.57
C GLN A 39 9.70 -15.02 1.94
N GLN A 40 10.40 -14.14 2.66
CA GLN A 40 9.89 -12.82 3.03
C GLN A 40 9.67 -11.95 1.79
N LYS A 41 10.57 -12.03 0.80
CA LYS A 41 10.44 -11.32 -0.48
C LYS A 41 9.23 -11.79 -1.26
N SER A 42 9.01 -13.11 -1.37
CA SER A 42 7.83 -13.67 -2.04
C SER A 42 6.52 -13.23 -1.38
N ALA A 43 6.44 -13.28 -0.04
CA ALA A 43 5.27 -12.80 0.70
C ALA A 43 5.04 -11.29 0.50
N TYR A 44 6.12 -10.51 0.52
CA TYR A 44 6.05 -9.07 0.25
C TYR A 44 5.54 -8.82 -1.17
N SER A 45 6.11 -9.49 -2.19
CA SER A 45 5.72 -9.31 -3.60
C SER A 45 4.23 -9.61 -3.82
N ALA A 46 3.71 -10.68 -3.22
CA ALA A 46 2.28 -11.02 -3.30
C ALA A 46 1.41 -9.92 -2.67
N CYS A 47 1.74 -9.49 -1.45
CA CYS A 47 1.00 -8.43 -0.77
C CYS A 47 1.10 -7.07 -1.51
N TRP A 48 2.27 -6.74 -2.06
CA TRP A 48 2.48 -5.50 -2.80
C TRP A 48 1.71 -5.47 -4.12
N PHE A 49 1.62 -6.61 -4.81
CA PHE A 49 0.79 -6.73 -6.01
C PHE A 49 -0.69 -6.45 -5.72
N GLU A 50 -1.22 -6.92 -4.60
CA GLU A 50 -2.59 -6.60 -4.18
C GLU A 50 -2.75 -5.11 -3.82
N LEU A 51 -1.76 -4.50 -3.18
CA LEU A 51 -1.75 -3.06 -2.92
C LEU A 51 -1.85 -2.25 -4.23
N GLU A 52 -1.08 -2.63 -5.24
CA GLU A 52 -1.10 -2.04 -6.59
C GLU A 52 -2.46 -2.21 -7.29
N ILE A 53 -3.14 -3.35 -7.14
CA ILE A 53 -4.49 -3.55 -7.70
C ILE A 53 -5.46 -2.53 -7.11
N VAL A 54 -5.51 -2.39 -5.78
CA VAL A 54 -6.39 -1.42 -5.11
C VAL A 54 -6.05 0.00 -5.55
N ASN A 55 -4.76 0.32 -5.66
CA ASN A 55 -4.29 1.63 -6.10
C ASN A 55 -4.74 1.94 -7.54
N ALA A 56 -4.51 1.01 -8.46
CA ALA A 56 -4.88 1.16 -9.87
C ALA A 56 -6.39 1.30 -10.06
N LEU A 57 -7.20 0.52 -9.34
CA LEU A 57 -8.66 0.62 -9.39
C LEU A 57 -9.15 1.97 -8.86
N ALA A 58 -8.63 2.42 -7.71
CA ALA A 58 -9.02 3.69 -7.11
C ALA A 58 -8.61 4.90 -7.99
N LEU A 59 -7.38 4.91 -8.49
CA LEU A 59 -6.89 5.96 -9.39
C LEU A 59 -7.68 5.99 -10.70
N SER A 60 -7.94 4.82 -11.31
CA SER A 60 -8.70 4.75 -12.56
C SER A 60 -10.13 5.29 -12.40
N GLU A 61 -10.80 5.00 -11.28
CA GLU A 61 -12.14 5.54 -11.01
C GLU A 61 -12.08 7.05 -10.77
N TRP A 62 -11.13 7.52 -9.96
CA TRP A 62 -10.94 8.93 -9.67
C TRP A 62 -10.66 9.76 -10.93
N GLU A 63 -9.79 9.24 -11.81
CA GLU A 63 -9.48 9.84 -13.12
C GLU A 63 -10.70 9.86 -14.05
N SER A 64 -11.44 8.75 -14.10
CA SER A 64 -12.68 8.65 -14.89
C SER A 64 -13.77 9.61 -14.41
N ALA A 65 -13.77 9.97 -13.11
CA ALA A 65 -14.64 10.98 -12.52
C ALA A 65 -14.16 12.42 -12.75
N GLY A 66 -13.03 12.62 -13.43
CA GLY A 66 -12.49 13.95 -13.72
C GLY A 66 -11.65 14.55 -12.60
N ASN A 67 -11.00 13.72 -11.78
CA ASN A 67 -10.15 14.13 -10.66
C ASN A 67 -10.85 15.04 -9.63
N PRO A 68 -12.03 14.64 -9.10
CA PRO A 68 -12.76 15.45 -8.13
C PRO A 68 -11.91 15.69 -6.87
N SER A 69 -11.98 16.92 -6.35
CA SER A 69 -11.30 17.31 -5.11
C SER A 69 -11.94 16.67 -3.87
N ASP A 70 -13.24 16.37 -3.92
CA ASP A 70 -13.99 15.66 -2.88
C ASP A 70 -14.29 14.23 -3.33
N TRP A 71 -13.32 13.33 -3.09
CA TRP A 71 -13.43 11.90 -3.40
C TRP A 71 -13.34 11.01 -2.15
N ALA A 72 -13.37 11.62 -0.96
CA ALA A 72 -13.18 10.92 0.31
C ALA A 72 -14.31 9.91 0.57
N ALA A 73 -15.55 10.24 0.19
CA ALA A 73 -16.70 9.34 0.35
C ALA A 73 -16.53 8.06 -0.48
N ALA A 74 -16.18 8.17 -1.76
CA ALA A 74 -15.95 7.04 -2.65
C ALA A 74 -14.77 6.17 -2.16
N TRP A 75 -13.65 6.81 -1.76
CA TRP A 75 -12.51 6.12 -1.14
C TRP A 75 -12.93 5.31 0.09
N ASN A 76 -13.63 5.94 1.04
CA ASN A 76 -14.03 5.33 2.30
C ASN A 76 -15.01 4.17 2.10
N GLU A 77 -15.94 4.30 1.15
CA GLU A 77 -16.96 3.28 0.88
C GLU A 77 -16.37 2.07 0.15
N ARG A 78 -15.48 2.27 -0.81
CA ARG A 78 -15.13 1.23 -1.80
C ARG A 78 -13.76 0.61 -1.64
N TYR A 79 -12.79 1.35 -1.10
CA TYR A 79 -11.37 0.95 -1.18
C TYR A 79 -10.65 0.93 0.16
N LYS A 80 -11.04 1.83 1.09
CA LYS A 80 -10.30 2.05 2.32
C LYS A 80 -10.12 0.79 3.17
N ARG A 81 -11.15 -0.05 3.26
CA ARG A 81 -11.09 -1.28 4.05
C ARG A 81 -10.03 -2.24 3.51
N ASP A 82 -10.07 -2.53 2.21
CA ASP A 82 -9.11 -3.44 1.57
C ASP A 82 -7.69 -2.87 1.67
N ALA A 83 -7.54 -1.56 1.47
CA ALA A 83 -6.28 -0.86 1.69
C ALA A 83 -5.75 -1.03 3.13
N GLU A 84 -6.59 -0.85 4.16
CA GLU A 84 -6.22 -1.02 5.57
C GLU A 84 -5.78 -2.46 5.89
N GLU A 85 -6.52 -3.45 5.39
CA GLU A 85 -6.19 -4.88 5.56
C GLU A 85 -4.84 -5.21 4.91
N LEU A 86 -4.59 -4.75 3.68
CA LEU A 86 -3.33 -4.97 2.97
C LEU A 86 -2.14 -4.24 3.61
N ILE A 87 -2.35 -2.99 4.07
CA ILE A 87 -1.32 -2.24 4.81
C ILE A 87 -0.94 -2.99 6.09
N ALA A 88 -1.92 -3.54 6.80
CA ALA A 88 -1.67 -4.34 8.00
C ALA A 88 -0.85 -5.59 7.68
N ASN A 89 -1.23 -6.34 6.63
CA ASN A 89 -0.50 -7.52 6.17
C ASN A 89 0.96 -7.19 5.81
N LEU A 90 1.19 -6.10 5.07
CA LEU A 90 2.55 -5.67 4.73
C LEU A 90 3.36 -5.33 5.99
N CYS A 91 2.74 -4.66 6.97
CA CYS A 91 3.39 -4.37 8.24
C CYS A 91 3.75 -5.63 9.02
N GLU A 92 2.93 -6.67 8.98
CA GLU A 92 3.24 -7.96 9.60
C GLU A 92 4.42 -8.64 8.92
N ILE A 93 4.43 -8.73 7.59
CA ILE A 93 5.55 -9.27 6.80
C ILE A 93 6.85 -8.56 7.17
N LEU A 94 6.84 -7.24 7.28
CA LEU A 94 8.01 -6.42 7.62
C LEU A 94 8.48 -6.54 9.07
N ARG A 95 7.59 -6.93 9.99
CA ARG A 95 7.93 -7.11 11.42
C ARG A 95 8.46 -8.51 11.72
N GLN A 96 8.17 -9.49 10.87
CA GLN A 96 8.71 -10.84 11.03
C GLN A 96 10.25 -10.78 10.95
N LYS A 97 10.90 -11.13 12.06
CA LYS A 97 12.35 -11.26 12.13
C LYS A 97 12.75 -12.61 11.54
N LYS A 98 13.87 -12.62 10.81
CA LYS A 98 14.63 -13.84 10.49
C LYS A 98 14.76 -14.69 11.76
N GLN A 99 14.26 -15.93 11.72
CA GLN A 99 14.61 -16.96 12.70
C GLN A 99 16.03 -17.45 12.44
#